data_AF-A0A7C1M933-F1
#
_entry.id   AF-A0A7C1M933-F1
#
_cell.length_a   1.000
_cell.length_b   1.000
_cell.length_c   1.000
_cell.angle_alpha   90.00
_cell.angle_beta   90.00
_cell.angle_gamma   90.00
#
_symmetry.space_group_name_H-M   'P 1'
#
loop_
_entity.id
_entity.type
_entity.pdbx_description
1 polymer ?
#
loop_
_entity_poly.entity_id
_entity_poly.type
_entity_poly.pdbx_seq_one_letter_code
_entity_poly.pdbx_strand_id
1 'polypeptide(L)'
;FIVHKGASAALDTGHFMREWGVDLTVAHRGGVQGVTAEIPEPAREVYLLQRKASKVGKNLGKTTGWIHRTSLKNRKVQMMPGVTYRKIDDEGLHVTITPKGAEQGEDRVLPVDTIILCAGQEPLRELQSGLEAAGLTVHLIGGSDVAAELDAKRAIDQGSRLAAGI
;
A
#
# COMPACT_ATOMS: atom_id res chain seq x y z
N PHE A 1 -5.34 12.53 -3.59
CA PHE A 1 -6.05 11.29 -3.15
C PHE A 1 -6.48 10.50 -4.37
N ILE A 2 -6.37 9.16 -4.36
CA ILE A 2 -6.77 8.34 -5.52
C ILE A 2 -8.24 7.93 -5.41
N VAL A 3 -8.62 7.26 -4.31
CA VAL A 3 -9.96 6.67 -4.14
C VAL A 3 -10.86 7.44 -3.17
N HIS A 4 -10.31 8.39 -2.41
CA HIS A 4 -11.05 9.17 -1.42
C HIS A 4 -11.67 10.43 -2.03
N LYS A 5 -12.86 10.81 -1.52
CA LYS A 5 -13.49 12.12 -1.74
C LYS A 5 -13.62 12.83 -0.39
N GLY A 6 -13.52 14.16 -0.38
CA GLY A 6 -13.75 14.96 0.82
C GLY A 6 -12.76 14.73 1.96
N ALA A 7 -13.23 14.92 3.19
CA ALA A 7 -12.43 14.76 4.40
C ALA A 7 -12.01 13.30 4.63
N SER A 8 -10.76 13.09 5.02
CA SER A 8 -10.24 11.74 5.28
C SER A 8 -10.84 11.15 6.55
N ALA A 9 -11.43 9.96 6.45
CA ALA A 9 -11.89 9.19 7.62
C ALA A 9 -10.74 8.88 8.60
N ALA A 10 -9.47 8.89 8.16
CA ALA A 10 -8.33 8.72 9.06
C ALA A 10 -8.12 9.90 10.02
N LEU A 11 -8.70 11.06 9.73
CA LEU A 11 -8.61 12.28 10.53
C LEU A 11 -9.93 12.65 11.23
N ASP A 12 -11.00 11.91 10.94
CA ASP A 12 -12.34 12.13 11.52
C ASP A 12 -12.89 10.79 12.04
N THR A 13 -12.89 10.65 13.36
CA THR A 13 -13.38 9.45 14.04
C THR A 13 -14.86 9.19 13.76
N GLY A 14 -15.71 10.22 13.70
CA GLY A 14 -17.13 10.05 13.46
C GLY A 14 -17.40 9.53 12.05
N HIS A 15 -16.70 10.09 11.06
CA HIS A 15 -16.74 9.60 9.68
C HIS A 15 -16.25 8.15 9.58
N PHE A 16 -15.12 7.82 10.20
CA PHE A 16 -14.64 6.44 10.24
C PHE A 16 -15.70 5.49 10.79
N MET A 17 -16.29 5.80 11.95
CA MET A 17 -17.26 4.90 12.56
C MET A 17 -18.50 4.68 11.69
N ARG A 18 -18.98 5.71 10.97
CA ARG A 18 -20.07 5.54 9.99
C ARG A 18 -19.68 4.67 8.79
N GLU A 19 -18.48 4.85 8.23
CA GLU A 19 -17.98 3.98 7.14
C GLU A 19 -17.89 2.50 7.57
N TRP A 20 -17.70 2.24 8.86
CA TRP A 20 -17.57 0.90 9.44
C TRP A 20 -18.85 0.36 10.08
N GLY A 21 -19.94 1.13 10.12
CA GLY A 21 -21.20 0.72 10.74
C GLY A 21 -21.09 0.52 12.25
N VAL A 22 -20.34 1.40 12.93
CA VAL A 22 -20.17 1.38 14.39
C VAL A 22 -20.99 2.49 15.02
N ASP A 23 -21.89 2.11 15.92
CA ASP A 23 -22.68 3.01 16.75
C ASP A 23 -21.92 3.41 18.02
N LEU A 24 -21.40 4.64 18.03
CA LEU A 24 -20.69 5.21 19.18
C LEU A 24 -21.60 5.50 20.38
N THR A 25 -22.92 5.57 20.20
CA THR A 25 -23.87 5.76 21.30
C THR A 25 -24.14 4.46 22.07
N VAL A 26 -23.76 3.31 21.50
CA VAL A 26 -23.99 1.96 22.05
C VAL A 26 -25.49 1.69 22.29
N ALA A 27 -26.37 2.37 21.55
CA ALA A 27 -27.81 2.11 21.58
C ALA A 27 -28.14 0.73 20.98
N HIS A 28 -27.31 0.28 20.05
CA HIS A 28 -27.41 -1.04 19.44
C HIS A 28 -26.59 -2.09 20.19
N ARG A 29 -27.08 -3.33 20.23
CA ARG A 29 -26.37 -4.45 20.87
C ARG A 29 -24.97 -4.59 20.26
N GLY A 30 -23.95 -4.54 21.13
CA GLY A 30 -22.56 -4.61 20.73
C GLY A 30 -22.08 -3.45 19.85
N GLY A 31 -22.85 -2.36 19.75
CA GLY A 31 -22.51 -1.19 18.93
C GLY A 31 -22.51 -1.41 17.42
N VAL A 32 -23.06 -2.54 16.93
CA VAL A 32 -23.02 -2.90 15.49
C VAL A 32 -24.31 -3.54 14.99
N GLN A 33 -25.14 -4.11 15.87
CA GLN A 33 -26.34 -4.83 15.43
C GLN A 33 -27.35 -3.88 14.79
N GLY A 34 -27.64 -4.08 13.50
CA GLY A 34 -28.63 -3.26 12.77
C GLY A 34 -28.09 -1.91 12.26
N VAL A 35 -26.81 -1.61 12.50
CA VAL A 35 -26.17 -0.40 11.98
C VAL A 35 -25.72 -0.66 10.54
N THR A 36 -26.16 0.19 9.61
CA THR A 36 -25.75 0.10 8.21
C THR A 36 -24.50 0.94 7.99
N ALA A 37 -23.46 0.35 7.40
CA ALA A 37 -22.24 1.05 7.06
C ALA A 37 -22.45 2.03 5.88
N GLU A 38 -21.92 3.24 6.00
CA GLU A 38 -21.90 4.22 4.92
C GLU A 38 -20.75 3.90 3.95
N ILE A 39 -21.02 3.06 2.95
CA ILE A 39 -20.00 2.68 1.96
C ILE A 39 -19.75 3.87 1.02
N PRO A 40 -18.52 4.40 0.98
CA PRO A 40 -18.22 5.58 0.16
C PRO A 40 -18.12 5.21 -1.31
N GLU A 41 -18.75 6.00 -2.18
CA GLU A 41 -18.58 5.85 -3.63
C GLU A 41 -17.14 6.18 -4.05
N PRO A 42 -16.51 5.36 -4.90
CA PRO A 42 -15.14 5.60 -5.35
C PRO A 42 -15.03 6.90 -6.14
N ALA A 43 -13.90 7.60 -5.95
CA ALA A 43 -13.57 8.79 -6.73
C ALA A 43 -13.14 8.48 -8.16
N ARG A 44 -12.57 7.29 -8.38
CA ARG A 44 -11.96 6.85 -9.65
C ARG A 44 -12.12 5.34 -9.76
N GLU A 45 -12.14 4.84 -10.99
CA GLU A 45 -11.85 3.43 -11.23
C GLU A 45 -10.35 3.19 -11.02
N VAL A 46 -10.01 2.16 -10.24
CA VAL A 46 -8.62 1.88 -9.85
C VAL A 46 -8.34 0.39 -9.96
N TYR A 47 -7.28 0.08 -10.69
CA TYR A 47 -6.68 -1.23 -10.75
C TYR A 47 -5.43 -1.24 -9.86
N LEU A 48 -5.33 -2.21 -8.95
CA LEU A 48 -4.17 -2.40 -8.08
C LEU A 48 -3.47 -3.71 -8.45
N LEU A 49 -2.33 -3.59 -9.12
CA LEU A 49 -1.64 -4.71 -9.76
C LEU A 49 -0.43 -5.16 -8.95
N GLN A 50 -0.14 -6.47 -8.99
CA GLN A 50 1.13 -7.01 -8.50
C GLN A 50 1.57 -8.24 -9.30
N ARG A 51 2.88 -8.42 -9.42
CA ARG A 51 3.48 -9.59 -10.10
C ARG A 51 3.23 -10.92 -9.39
N LYS A 52 3.24 -10.89 -8.05
CA LYS A 52 3.02 -12.11 -7.24
C LYS A 52 1.59 -12.62 -7.46
N ALA A 53 1.43 -13.91 -7.70
CA ALA A 53 0.11 -14.56 -7.80
C ALA A 53 -0.61 -14.72 -6.45
N SER A 54 0.05 -14.40 -5.34
CA SER A 54 -0.60 -14.37 -4.03
C SER A 54 -1.65 -13.27 -3.95
N LYS A 55 -2.59 -13.37 -3.00
CA LYS A 55 -3.60 -12.33 -2.78
C LYS A 55 -2.93 -10.97 -2.49
N VAL A 56 -3.44 -9.90 -3.10
CA VAL A 56 -2.96 -8.53 -2.84
C VAL A 56 -3.10 -8.21 -1.35
N GLY A 57 -2.03 -7.66 -0.78
CA GLY A 57 -1.94 -7.36 0.64
C GLY A 57 -1.84 -8.59 1.57
N LYS A 58 -1.39 -9.75 1.08
CA LYS A 58 -1.16 -10.96 1.92
C LYS A 58 -0.23 -10.69 3.11
N ASN A 59 0.82 -9.91 2.90
CA ASN A 59 1.86 -9.66 3.90
C ASN A 59 1.70 -8.32 4.64
N LEU A 60 0.51 -7.70 4.58
CA LEU A 60 0.23 -6.52 5.40
C LEU A 60 0.23 -6.89 6.90
N GLY A 61 0.34 -5.88 7.76
CA GLY A 61 0.34 -6.05 9.21
C GLY A 61 -0.82 -6.92 9.70
N LYS A 62 -0.55 -7.85 10.63
CA LYS A 62 -1.51 -8.87 11.07
C LYS A 62 -2.83 -8.28 11.58
N THR A 63 -2.77 -7.15 12.28
CA THR A 63 -3.93 -6.50 12.93
C THR A 63 -4.61 -5.43 12.06
N THR A 64 -3.90 -4.86 11.07
CA THR A 64 -4.39 -3.72 10.26
C THR A 64 -4.59 -4.07 8.79
N GLY A 65 -3.96 -5.12 8.29
CA GLY A 65 -3.99 -5.48 6.87
C GLY A 65 -5.37 -5.86 6.35
N TRP A 66 -6.25 -6.37 7.22
CA TRP A 66 -7.64 -6.63 6.85
C TRP A 66 -8.43 -5.32 6.67
N ILE A 67 -8.19 -4.29 7.50
CA ILE A 67 -8.83 -2.97 7.43
C ILE A 67 -8.56 -2.34 6.06
N HIS A 68 -7.30 -2.28 5.65
CA HIS A 68 -6.91 -1.71 4.35
C HIS A 68 -7.53 -2.47 3.18
N ARG A 69 -7.53 -3.81 3.21
CA ARG A 69 -8.12 -4.62 2.13
C ARG A 69 -9.63 -4.41 2.04
N THR A 70 -10.33 -4.35 3.17
CA THR A 70 -11.78 -4.09 3.19
C THR A 70 -12.08 -2.68 2.71
N SER A 71 -11.32 -1.67 3.15
CA SER A 71 -11.48 -0.28 2.67
C SER A 71 -11.33 -0.17 1.15
N LEU A 72 -10.30 -0.81 0.56
CA LEU A 72 -10.13 -0.85 -0.91
C LEU A 72 -11.29 -1.55 -1.62
N LYS A 73 -11.79 -2.66 -1.06
CA LYS A 73 -12.96 -3.37 -1.61
C LYS A 73 -14.23 -2.54 -1.55
N ASN A 74 -14.49 -1.84 -0.44
CA ASN A 74 -15.63 -0.95 -0.27
C ASN A 74 -15.59 0.18 -1.31
N ARG A 75 -14.38 0.60 -1.70
CA ARG A 75 -14.14 1.57 -2.79
C ARG A 75 -14.00 0.90 -4.17
N LYS A 76 -14.48 -0.34 -4.34
CA LYS A 76 -14.55 -1.06 -5.61
C LYS A 76 -13.21 -1.15 -6.37
N VAL A 77 -12.08 -1.13 -5.66
CA VAL A 77 -10.74 -1.25 -6.27
C VAL A 77 -10.54 -2.65 -6.85
N GLN A 78 -10.15 -2.72 -8.12
CA GLN A 78 -9.88 -3.97 -8.83
C GLN A 78 -8.48 -4.49 -8.50
N MET A 79 -8.38 -5.44 -7.57
CA MET A 79 -7.10 -6.02 -7.16
C MET A 79 -6.68 -7.17 -8.08
N MET A 80 -5.54 -7.03 -8.77
CA MET A 80 -5.08 -7.95 -9.83
C MET A 80 -3.71 -8.54 -9.50
N PRO A 81 -3.63 -9.72 -8.88
CA PRO A 81 -2.38 -10.44 -8.69
C PRO A 81 -1.97 -11.23 -9.94
N GLY A 82 -0.71 -11.67 -9.98
CA GLY A 82 -0.21 -12.51 -11.08
C GLY A 82 -0.03 -11.76 -12.39
N VAL A 83 0.24 -10.46 -12.32
CA VAL A 83 0.35 -9.58 -13.48
C VAL A 83 1.78 -9.58 -14.04
N THR A 84 1.90 -9.74 -15.35
CA THR A 84 3.11 -9.45 -16.12
C THR A 84 2.88 -8.18 -16.93
N TYR A 85 3.68 -7.13 -16.69
CA TYR A 85 3.60 -5.89 -17.45
C TYR A 85 4.27 -6.07 -18.82
N ARG A 86 3.59 -5.68 -19.90
CA ARG A 86 4.07 -5.89 -21.28
C ARG A 86 4.59 -4.59 -21.89
N LYS A 87 3.73 -3.58 -21.96
CA LYS A 87 4.07 -2.24 -22.48
C LYS A 87 3.08 -1.19 -21.98
N ILE A 88 3.44 0.06 -22.17
CA ILE A 88 2.58 1.24 -21.97
C ILE A 88 2.57 1.98 -23.30
N ASP A 89 1.40 2.33 -23.80
CA ASP A 89 1.20 3.16 -24.97
C ASP A 89 -0.11 3.95 -24.86
N ASP A 90 -0.55 4.55 -25.98
CA ASP A 90 -1.75 5.39 -26.04
C ASP A 90 -3.06 4.63 -25.77
N GLU A 91 -3.08 3.30 -25.89
CA GLU A 91 -4.25 2.47 -25.51
C GLU A 91 -4.28 2.17 -24.01
N GLY A 92 -3.17 2.39 -23.29
CA GLY A 92 -3.06 2.25 -21.84
C GLY A 92 -2.00 1.24 -21.41
N LEU A 93 -2.29 0.50 -20.34
CA LEU A 93 -1.36 -0.47 -19.75
C LEU A 93 -1.66 -1.89 -20.26
N HIS A 94 -0.73 -2.44 -21.05
CA HIS A 94 -0.81 -3.80 -21.57
C HIS A 94 -0.25 -4.78 -20.55
N VAL A 95 -1.04 -5.79 -20.18
CA VAL A 95 -0.69 -6.79 -19.17
C VAL A 95 -1.08 -8.20 -19.60
N THR A 96 -0.32 -9.18 -19.11
CA THR A 96 -0.75 -10.58 -19.09
C THR A 96 -1.11 -10.92 -17.65
N ILE A 97 -2.32 -11.44 -17.41
CA ILE A 97 -2.79 -11.81 -16.08
C ILE A 97 -2.77 -13.34 -15.97
N THR A 98 -1.95 -13.87 -15.07
CA THR A 98 -1.87 -15.31 -14.80
C THR A 98 -2.40 -15.59 -13.39
N PRO A 99 -3.67 -16.02 -13.24
CA PRO A 99 -4.23 -16.38 -11.94
C PRO A 99 -3.41 -17.48 -11.26
N LYS A 100 -3.48 -17.53 -9.91
CA LYS A 100 -2.79 -18.58 -9.16
C LYS A 100 -3.34 -19.96 -9.57
N GLY A 101 -2.46 -20.82 -10.07
CA GLY A 101 -2.80 -22.17 -10.49
C GLY A 101 -3.23 -22.28 -11.96
N ALA A 102 -3.25 -21.19 -12.72
CA ALA A 102 -3.44 -21.23 -14.15
C ALA A 102 -2.13 -21.59 -14.86
N GLU A 103 -2.22 -22.41 -15.92
CA GLU A 103 -1.07 -22.76 -16.77
C GLU A 103 -0.76 -21.66 -17.79
N GLN A 104 -1.76 -20.88 -18.19
CA GLN A 104 -1.64 -19.81 -19.18
C GLN A 104 -2.25 -18.51 -18.63
N GLY A 105 -1.69 -17.39 -19.08
CA GLY A 105 -2.19 -16.05 -18.75
C GLY A 105 -3.06 -15.47 -19.85
N GLU A 106 -3.90 -14.52 -19.49
CA GLU A 106 -4.78 -13.78 -20.41
C GLU A 106 -4.19 -12.39 -20.66
N ASP A 107 -4.00 -12.03 -21.93
CA ASP A 107 -3.58 -10.69 -22.32
C ASP A 107 -4.75 -9.71 -22.25
N ARG A 108 -4.54 -8.56 -21.62
CA ARG A 108 -5.51 -7.47 -21.51
C ARG A 108 -4.84 -6.11 -21.67
N VAL A 109 -5.59 -5.18 -22.24
CA VAL A 109 -5.26 -3.75 -22.22
C VAL A 109 -6.13 -3.09 -21.17
N LEU A 110 -5.52 -2.41 -20.21
CA LEU A 110 -6.22 -1.58 -19.24
C LEU A 110 -6.22 -0.13 -19.76
N PRO A 111 -7.37 0.40 -20.22
CA PRO A 111 -7.46 1.75 -20.73
C PRO A 111 -7.44 2.75 -19.56
N VAL A 112 -6.23 3.10 -19.11
CA VAL A 112 -6.02 3.96 -17.93
C VAL A 112 -5.35 5.26 -18.33
N ASP A 113 -5.86 6.36 -17.79
CA ASP A 113 -5.29 7.70 -18.05
C ASP A 113 -4.07 8.01 -17.16
N THR A 114 -3.83 7.21 -16.12
CA THR A 114 -2.76 7.46 -15.15
C THR A 114 -2.19 6.15 -14.63
N ILE A 115 -0.87 6.03 -14.69
CA ILE A 115 -0.12 4.90 -14.15
C ILE A 115 0.74 5.39 -12.98
N ILE A 116 0.58 4.76 -11.81
CA ILE A 116 1.30 5.12 -10.58
C ILE A 116 2.26 3.97 -10.23
N LEU A 117 3.55 4.27 -10.24
CA LEU A 117 4.61 3.29 -9.98
C LEU A 117 4.91 3.19 -8.49
N CYS A 118 4.38 2.16 -7.85
CA CYS A 118 4.69 1.79 -6.45
C CYS A 118 5.56 0.52 -6.41
N ALA A 119 6.71 0.54 -7.10
CA ALA A 119 7.50 -0.66 -7.42
C ALA A 119 8.57 -1.04 -6.37
N GLY A 120 8.60 -0.37 -5.22
CA GLY A 120 9.64 -0.52 -4.21
C GLY A 120 10.55 0.71 -4.14
N GLN A 121 11.65 0.57 -3.40
CA GLN A 121 12.60 1.64 -3.13
C GLN A 121 14.03 1.07 -3.19
N GLU A 122 14.99 1.90 -3.56
CA GLU A 122 16.41 1.59 -3.55
C GLU A 122 17.14 2.47 -2.52
N PRO A 123 18.19 1.97 -1.86
CA PRO A 123 18.97 2.79 -0.93
C PRO A 123 19.65 3.96 -1.65
N LEU A 124 19.54 5.17 -1.09
CA LEU A 124 20.26 6.35 -1.54
C LEU A 124 21.53 6.54 -0.69
N ARG A 125 22.71 6.35 -1.29
CA ARG A 125 24.02 6.35 -0.61
C ARG A 125 25.06 7.27 -1.25
N GLU A 126 24.62 8.29 -2.00
CA GLU A 126 25.49 9.13 -2.84
C GLU A 126 26.70 9.74 -2.10
N LEU A 127 26.54 10.07 -0.81
CA LEU A 127 27.59 10.71 -0.01
C LEU A 127 28.58 9.71 0.61
N GLN A 128 28.23 8.42 0.68
CA GLN A 128 28.96 7.44 1.48
C GLN A 128 30.44 7.36 1.05
N SER A 129 30.69 7.01 -0.21
CA SER A 129 32.06 6.78 -0.70
C SER A 129 32.91 8.04 -0.65
N GLY A 130 32.30 9.22 -0.86
CA GLY A 130 33.02 10.50 -0.78
C GLY A 130 33.46 10.83 0.64
N LEU A 131 32.60 10.60 1.63
CA LEU A 131 32.92 10.82 3.04
C LEU A 131 33.96 9.82 3.57
N GLU A 132 33.84 8.54 3.16
CA GLU A 132 34.83 7.50 3.48
C GLU A 132 36.21 7.84 2.89
N ALA A 133 36.26 8.28 1.62
CA ALA A 133 37.51 8.68 0.97
C ALA A 133 38.15 9.93 1.62
N ALA A 134 37.35 10.80 2.24
CA ALA A 134 37.83 11.93 3.03
C ALA A 134 38.34 11.54 4.43
N GLY A 135 38.34 10.25 4.77
CA GLY A 135 38.78 9.74 6.06
C GLY A 135 37.80 9.96 7.20
N LEU A 136 36.53 10.28 6.90
CA LEU A 136 35.50 10.44 7.91
C LEU A 136 34.89 9.09 8.29
N THR A 137 34.53 8.94 9.56
CA THR A 137 33.72 7.80 10.02
C THR A 137 32.28 7.99 9.57
N VAL A 138 31.74 7.00 8.86
CA VAL A 138 30.38 7.04 8.29
C VAL A 138 29.56 5.88 8.85
N HIS A 139 28.31 6.16 9.19
CA HIS A 139 27.32 5.15 9.60
C HIS A 139 26.08 5.25 8.72
N LEU A 140 25.55 4.10 8.28
CA LEU A 140 24.29 4.01 7.55
C LEU A 140 23.21 3.47 8.47
N ILE A 141 22.03 4.08 8.44
CA ILE A 141 20.83 3.64 9.17
C ILE A 141 19.59 3.84 8.30
N GLY A 142 18.54 3.05 8.56
CA GLY A 142 17.26 3.20 7.88
C GLY A 142 17.37 2.94 6.37
N GLY A 143 16.81 3.85 5.57
CA GLY A 143 16.65 3.65 4.13
C GLY A 143 17.93 3.74 3.32
N SER A 144 18.92 4.49 3.81
CA SER A 144 20.24 4.52 3.18
C SER A 144 21.02 3.23 3.44
N ASP A 145 20.76 2.53 4.54
CA ASP A 145 21.28 1.18 4.77
C ASP A 145 20.52 0.14 3.94
N VAL A 146 19.23 -0.10 4.23
CA VAL A 146 18.43 -1.06 3.46
C VAL A 146 17.05 -0.47 3.18
N ALA A 147 16.71 -0.30 1.90
CA ALA A 147 15.41 0.21 1.46
C ALA A 147 14.34 -0.88 1.29
N ALA A 148 14.74 -2.16 1.28
CA ALA A 148 13.81 -3.28 1.15
C ALA A 148 12.92 -3.43 2.39
N GLU A 149 11.61 -3.34 2.18
CA GLU A 149 10.57 -3.47 3.22
C GLU A 149 10.83 -2.61 4.47
N LEU A 150 11.52 -1.47 4.32
CA LEU A 150 11.82 -0.61 5.45
C LEU A 150 10.54 -0.03 6.02
N ASP A 151 10.13 -0.55 7.18
CA ASP A 151 9.21 0.15 8.05
C ASP A 151 9.97 1.19 8.88
N ALA A 152 9.28 2.27 9.27
CA ALA A 152 9.85 3.30 10.13
C ALA A 152 10.40 2.73 11.45
N LYS A 153 9.87 1.59 11.90
CA LYS A 153 10.29 0.91 13.12
C LYS A 153 11.75 0.43 13.02
N ARG A 154 12.18 -0.18 11.91
CA ARG A 154 13.57 -0.60 11.71
C ARG A 154 14.52 0.61 11.67
N ALA A 155 14.14 1.67 10.97
CA ALA A 155 14.97 2.89 10.90
C ALA A 155 15.18 3.51 12.30
N ILE A 156 14.11 3.60 13.09
CA ILE A 156 14.17 4.10 14.47
C ILE A 156 15.04 3.19 15.34
N ASP A 157 14.84 1.87 15.30
CA ASP A 157 15.64 0.92 16.11
C ASP A 157 17.13 0.99 15.76
N GLN A 158 17.49 1.03 14.47
CA GLN A 158 18.88 1.19 14.02
C GLN A 158 19.49 2.51 14.52
N GLY A 159 18.77 3.62 14.36
CA GLY A 159 19.25 4.93 14.83
C GLY A 159 19.42 4.97 16.35
N SER A 160 18.47 4.44 17.10
CA SER A 160 18.54 4.37 18.57
C SER A 160 19.69 3.49 19.06
N ARG A 161 19.93 2.34 18.43
CA ARG A 161 21.05 1.45 18.79
C ARG A 161 22.39 2.06 18.45
N LEU A 162 22.51 2.69 17.29
CA LEU A 162 23.73 3.38 16.88
C LEU A 162 24.06 4.50 17.89
N ALA A 163 23.08 5.33 18.24
CA ALA A 163 23.26 6.41 19.21
C ALA A 163 23.69 5.92 20.61
N ALA A 164 23.28 4.72 21.03
CA ALA A 164 23.67 4.13 22.30
C ALA A 164 25.06 3.47 22.29
N GLY A 165 25.62 3.21 21.10
CA GLY A 165 26.88 2.48 20.92
C GLY A 165 28.07 3.35 20.49
N ILE A 166 27.85 4.65 20.25
CA ILE A 166 28.87 5.65 19.97
C ILE A 166 29.18 6.47 21.23
#